data_AF-A0A976PT56-F1
#
_entry.id   AF-A0A976PT56-F1
#
_cell.length_a   1.000
_cell.length_b   1.000
_cell.length_c   1.000
_cell.angle_alpha   90.00
_cell.angle_beta   90.00
_cell.angle_gamma   90.00
#
_symmetry.space_group_name_H-M   'P 1'
#
loop_
_entity.id
_entity.type
_entity.pdbx_description
1 polymer ?
#
loop_
_entity_poly.entity_id
_entity_poly.type
_entity_poly.pdbx_seq_one_letter_code
_entity_poly.pdbx_strand_id
1 'polypeptide(L)'
;LSRLYWYTIEFGLIREHGGLRAYGAGILSSPGELQHSVGTPGVHRIALDLVRCMRTRYKIDDYQATYFVIDSFEQLFDMTAPDFAPLYEAVRSAGEIAAGEHIASDSSITLG
;
A
#
# COMPACT_ATOMS: atom_id res chain seq x y z
N LEU A 1 9.33 -4.59 -8.85
CA LEU A 1 9.54 -4.98 -7.43
C LEU A 1 9.69 -3.76 -6.49
N SER A 2 10.39 -2.68 -6.88
CA SER A 2 10.56 -1.48 -6.06
C SER A 2 9.28 -0.90 -5.46
N ARG A 3 8.18 -0.82 -6.24
CA ARG A 3 6.87 -0.34 -5.76
C ARG A 3 6.28 -1.23 -4.66
N LEU A 4 6.39 -2.54 -4.79
CA LEU A 4 5.90 -3.47 -3.77
C LEU A 4 6.69 -3.28 -2.47
N TYR A 5 8.02 -3.18 -2.55
CA TYR A 5 8.86 -2.87 -1.40
C TYR A 5 8.48 -1.52 -0.76
N TRP A 6 8.30 -0.47 -1.57
CA TRP A 6 7.92 0.86 -1.09
C TRP A 6 6.60 0.85 -0.33
N TYR A 7 5.56 0.24 -0.90
CA TYR A 7 4.21 0.23 -0.31
C TYR A 7 4.00 -0.82 0.78
N THR A 8 5.01 -1.64 1.08
CA THR A 8 4.96 -2.60 2.20
C THR A 8 6.02 -2.24 3.23
N ILE A 9 7.29 -2.47 2.92
CA ILE A 9 8.40 -2.31 3.85
C ILE A 9 8.62 -0.85 4.27
N GLU A 10 8.44 0.12 3.38
CA GLU A 10 8.67 1.54 3.71
C GLU A 10 7.38 2.24 4.20
N PHE A 11 6.24 2.02 3.54
CA PHE A 11 4.99 2.75 3.79
C PHE A 11 3.76 1.85 3.97
N GLY A 12 3.95 0.61 4.42
CA GLY A 12 2.86 -0.32 4.68
C GLY A 12 2.09 -0.04 5.97
N LEU A 13 0.77 -0.26 5.88
CA LEU A 13 -0.15 -0.27 7.02
C LEU A 13 -0.67 -1.69 7.27
N ILE A 14 -1.06 -1.96 8.50
CA ILE A 14 -1.68 -3.22 8.92
C ILE A 14 -2.97 -2.94 9.68
N ARG A 15 -4.01 -3.73 9.41
CA ARG A 15 -5.27 -3.71 10.15
C ARG A 15 -5.19 -4.73 11.28
N GLU A 16 -5.31 -4.25 12.51
CA GLU A 16 -5.21 -5.07 13.71
C GLU A 16 -6.19 -4.59 14.79
N HIS A 17 -6.83 -5.52 15.49
CA HIS A 17 -7.66 -5.24 16.67
C HIS A 17 -8.73 -4.16 16.41
N GLY A 18 -9.30 -4.12 15.20
CA GLY A 18 -10.32 -3.14 14.81
C GLY A 18 -9.80 -1.76 14.45
N GLY A 19 -8.47 -1.55 14.37
CA GLY A 19 -7.85 -0.28 14.00
C GLY A 19 -6.75 -0.44 12.94
N LEU A 20 -6.25 0.70 12.47
CA LEU A 20 -5.10 0.77 11.57
C LEU A 20 -3.82 1.08 12.36
N ARG A 21 -2.74 0.36 12.03
CA ARG A 21 -1.40 0.58 12.55
C ARG A 21 -0.41 0.70 11.40
N ALA A 22 0.67 1.42 11.62
CA ALA A 22 1.79 1.48 10.67
C ALA A 22 2.82 0.41 11.02
N TYR A 23 3.40 -0.22 10.00
CA TYR A 23 4.60 -1.07 10.15
C TYR A 23 5.73 -0.65 9.22
N GLY A 24 5.45 0.16 8.19
CA GLY A 24 6.46 0.64 7.26
C GLY A 24 7.54 1.50 7.94
N ALA A 25 8.81 1.23 7.64
CA ALA A 25 9.96 1.89 8.26
C ALA A 25 9.97 3.41 8.04
N GLY A 26 9.63 3.86 6.83
CA GLY A 26 9.48 5.28 6.48
C GLY A 26 8.43 5.96 7.35
N ILE A 27 7.29 5.33 7.57
CA ILE A 27 6.24 5.86 8.45
C ILE A 27 6.70 5.91 9.91
N LEU A 28 7.30 4.82 10.41
CA LEU A 28 7.73 4.72 11.81
C LEU A 28 8.85 5.71 12.17
N SER A 29 9.63 6.14 11.18
CA SER A 29 10.67 7.15 11.35
C SER A 29 10.19 8.60 11.25
N SER A 30 8.93 8.83 10.84
CA SER A 30 8.36 10.15 10.58
C SER A 30 7.06 10.37 11.38
N PRO A 31 7.07 11.14 12.47
CA PRO A 31 5.86 11.43 13.25
C PRO A 31 4.73 12.06 12.41
N GLY A 32 5.08 12.89 11.43
CA GLY A 32 4.12 13.50 10.52
C GLY A 32 3.46 12.48 9.59
N GLU A 33 4.25 11.57 9.00
CA GLU A 33 3.73 10.50 8.15
C GLU A 33 2.87 9.53 8.97
N LEU A 34 3.27 9.21 10.20
CA LEU A 34 2.49 8.37 11.09
C LEU A 34 1.11 8.96 11.32
N GLN A 35 1.01 10.23 11.72
CA GLN A 35 -0.29 10.85 11.95
C GLN A 35 -1.12 10.99 10.67
N HIS A 36 -0.50 11.33 9.55
CA HIS A 36 -1.19 11.41 8.27
C HIS A 36 -1.74 10.05 7.84
N SER A 37 -0.90 9.02 7.88
CA SER A 37 -1.21 7.67 7.38
C SER A 37 -2.27 6.95 8.19
N VAL A 38 -2.34 7.08 9.52
CA VAL A 38 -3.35 6.35 10.34
C VAL A 38 -4.44 7.25 10.93
N GLY A 39 -4.20 8.55 11.08
CA GLY A 39 -5.09 9.45 11.83
C GLY A 39 -5.92 10.40 10.97
N THR A 40 -5.50 10.71 9.74
CA THR A 40 -6.19 11.72 8.91
C THR A 40 -7.38 11.12 8.15
N PRO A 41 -8.61 11.69 8.30
CA PRO A 41 -9.76 11.33 7.49
C PRO A 41 -9.55 11.66 6.00
N GLY A 42 -10.16 10.86 5.12
CA GLY A 42 -10.08 11.09 3.67
C GLY A 42 -8.75 10.70 3.00
N VAL A 43 -7.74 10.28 3.76
CA VAL A 43 -6.53 9.67 3.20
C VAL A 43 -6.88 8.35 2.52
N HIS A 44 -6.34 8.15 1.31
CA HIS A 44 -6.61 6.97 0.51
C HIS A 44 -5.86 5.75 1.04
N ARG A 45 -6.63 4.81 1.60
CA ARG A 45 -6.12 3.55 2.14
C ARG A 45 -6.87 2.42 1.46
N ILE A 46 -6.16 1.47 0.90
CA ILE A 46 -6.73 0.34 0.16
C ILE A 46 -6.11 -0.97 0.60
N ALA A 47 -6.87 -2.05 0.54
CA ALA A 47 -6.32 -3.38 0.78
C ALA A 47 -5.18 -3.66 -0.22
N LEU A 48 -4.17 -4.39 0.24
CA LEU A 48 -3.06 -4.80 -0.63
C LEU A 48 -3.59 -5.68 -1.77
N ASP A 49 -3.36 -5.22 -3.00
CA ASP A 49 -3.47 -5.99 -4.24
C ASP A 49 -2.15 -5.86 -5.00
N LEU A 50 -1.54 -6.98 -5.38
CA LEU A 50 -0.18 -6.96 -5.94
C LEU A 50 -0.11 -6.26 -7.30
N VAL A 51 -1.09 -6.48 -8.17
CA VAL A 51 -1.12 -5.88 -9.52
C VAL A 51 -1.28 -4.36 -9.38
N ARG A 52 -2.26 -3.92 -8.59
CA ARG A 52 -2.52 -2.53 -8.28
C ARG A 52 -1.29 -1.87 -7.64
N CYS A 53 -0.74 -2.45 -6.59
CA CYS A 53 0.45 -1.95 -5.91
C CYS A 53 1.63 -1.77 -6.88
N MET A 54 1.92 -2.79 -7.69
CA MET A 54 3.04 -2.76 -8.63
C MET A 54 2.84 -1.83 -9.82
N ARG A 55 1.61 -1.40 -10.10
CA ARG A 55 1.30 -0.37 -11.11
C ARG A 55 1.33 1.05 -10.55
N THR A 56 1.31 1.23 -9.23
CA THR A 56 1.17 2.54 -8.59
C THR A 56 2.51 3.26 -8.47
N ARG A 57 2.61 4.47 -9.02
CA ARG A 57 3.76 5.36 -8.81
C ARG A 57 3.73 5.91 -7.38
N TYR A 58 4.88 6.24 -6.80
CA TYR A 58 4.95 6.85 -5.46
C TYR A 58 5.65 8.21 -5.50
N LYS A 59 5.44 9.02 -4.46
CA LYS A 59 6.14 10.29 -4.24
C LYS A 59 7.29 10.06 -3.26
N ILE A 60 8.41 10.75 -3.45
CA ILE A 60 9.60 10.63 -2.57
C ILE A 60 9.81 11.87 -1.68
N ASP A 61 9.12 12.96 -1.98
CA ASP A 61 9.32 14.31 -1.45
C ASP A 61 8.06 14.89 -0.80
N ASP A 62 7.04 14.07 -0.59
CA ASP A 62 5.74 14.44 -0.04
C ASP A 62 5.12 13.23 0.67
N TYR A 63 4.08 13.46 1.48
CA TYR A 63 3.31 12.38 2.11
C TYR A 63 2.73 11.44 1.05
N GLN A 64 2.66 10.15 1.39
CA GLN A 64 2.13 9.18 0.42
C GLN A 64 0.66 9.47 0.14
N ALA A 65 0.32 9.53 -1.14
CA ALA A 65 -1.04 9.80 -1.58
C ALA A 65 -1.95 8.57 -1.52
N THR A 66 -1.37 7.36 -1.43
CA THR A 66 -2.07 6.09 -1.27
C THR A 66 -1.29 5.20 -0.31
N TYR A 67 -1.98 4.54 0.62
CA TYR A 67 -1.41 3.53 1.52
C TYR A 67 -2.05 2.16 1.25
N PHE A 68 -1.21 1.13 1.22
CA PHE A 68 -1.68 -0.25 1.12
C PHE A 68 -1.74 -0.90 2.50
N VAL A 69 -2.84 -1.58 2.77
CA VAL A 69 -3.14 -2.19 4.06
C VAL A 69 -3.15 -3.71 3.92
N ILE A 70 -2.41 -4.38 4.80
CA ILE A 70 -2.48 -5.83 4.98
C ILE A 70 -3.31 -6.16 6.23
N ASP A 71 -3.84 -7.38 6.28
CA ASP A 71 -4.54 -7.94 7.44
C ASP A 71 -3.60 -8.70 8.38
N SER A 72 -2.51 -9.24 7.84
CA SER A 72 -1.47 -9.92 8.62
C SER A 72 -0.17 -9.99 7.81
N PHE A 73 0.95 -10.21 8.50
CA PHE A 73 2.21 -10.52 7.82
C PHE A 73 2.17 -11.87 7.10
N GLU A 74 1.37 -12.82 7.59
CA GLU A 74 1.12 -14.10 6.92
C GLU A 74 0.46 -13.88 5.55
N GLN A 75 -0.56 -13.02 5.47
CA GLN A 75 -1.16 -12.63 4.19
C GLN A 75 -0.12 -12.06 3.23
N LEU A 76 0.74 -11.15 3.69
CA LEU A 76 1.80 -10.59 2.85
C LEU A 76 2.77 -11.67 2.37
N PHE A 77 3.14 -12.61 3.24
CA PHE A 77 4.02 -13.72 2.88
C PHE A 77 3.37 -14.64 1.85
N ASP A 78 2.13 -15.05 2.08
CA ASP A 78 1.37 -15.92 1.17
C ASP A 78 1.15 -15.29 -0.19
N MET A 79 0.87 -13.98 -0.24
CA MET A 79 0.75 -13.24 -1.49
C MET A 79 2.07 -13.21 -2.28
N THR A 80 3.21 -13.21 -1.58
CA THR A 80 4.54 -13.08 -2.19
C THR A 80 5.29 -14.41 -2.35
N ALA A 81 4.69 -15.53 -1.93
CA ALA A 81 5.25 -16.87 -2.08
C ALA A 81 5.21 -17.43 -3.53
N PRO A 82 4.16 -17.19 -4.35
CA PRO A 82 4.11 -17.69 -5.73
C PRO A 82 5.16 -17.05 -6.66
N ASP A 83 5.35 -17.63 -7.84
CA ASP A 83 6.19 -17.03 -8.89
C ASP A 83 5.58 -15.71 -9.40
N PHE A 84 6.40 -14.67 -9.48
CA PHE A 84 6.02 -13.33 -9.93
C PHE A 84 5.99 -13.21 -11.46
N ALA A 85 6.50 -14.18 -12.23
CA ALA A 85 6.53 -14.09 -13.69
C ALA A 85 5.15 -13.75 -14.33
N PRO A 86 4.04 -14.42 -13.97
CA PRO A 86 2.71 -14.08 -14.48
C PRO A 86 2.24 -12.69 -14.04
N LEU A 87 2.59 -12.30 -12.81
CA LEU A 87 2.25 -11.00 -12.24
C LEU A 87 2.94 -9.86 -13.00
N TYR A 88 4.22 -10.03 -13.34
CA TYR A 88 4.96 -9.04 -14.13
C TYR A 88 4.38 -8.85 -15.53
N GLU A 89 3.80 -9.89 -16.12
CA GLU A 89 3.12 -9.79 -17.41
C GLU A 89 1.83 -9.00 -17.30
N ALA A 90 0.99 -9.32 -16.31
CA ALA A 90 -0.25 -8.59 -16.04
C ALA A 90 0.01 -7.10 -15.75
N VAL A 91 1.07 -6.79 -14.99
CA VAL A 91 1.47 -5.41 -14.68
C VAL A 91 1.93 -4.67 -15.93
N ARG A 92 2.69 -5.32 -16.83
CA ARG A 92 3.14 -4.71 -18.09
C ARG A 92 1.99 -4.39 -19.03
N SER A 93 0.99 -5.27 -19.13
CA SER A 93 -0.15 -5.07 -20.03
C SER A 93 -1.15 -4.02 -19.54
N ALA A 94 -1.22 -3.80 -18.22
CA ALA A 94 -2.25 -2.96 -17.62
C ALA A 94 -1.88 -1.47 -17.48
N GLY A 95 -0.64 -1.08 -17.79
CA GLY A 95 -0.19 0.32 -17.67
C GLY A 95 0.00 0.81 -16.23
N GLU A 96 0.43 2.05 -16.06
CA GLU A 96 0.74 2.63 -14.75
C GLU A 96 -0.40 3.46 -14.16
N ILE A 97 -0.41 3.59 -12.84
CA ILE A 97 -1.40 4.36 -12.08
C ILE A 97 -0.67 5.48 -11.32
N ALA A 98 -1.23 6.68 -11.31
CA ALA A 98 -0.64 7.79 -10.56
C ALA A 98 -0.77 7.58 -9.03
N ALA A 99 0.11 8.23 -8.25
CA ALA A 99 0.26 7.95 -6.82
C ALA A 99 -1.00 8.13 -5.97
N GLY A 100 -1.88 9.07 -6.35
CA GLY A 100 -3.14 9.34 -5.66
C GLY A 100 -4.38 9.04 -6.50
N GLU A 101 -4.21 8.33 -7.62
CA GLU A 101 -5.35 7.99 -8.48
C GLU A 101 -6.19 6.89 -7.84
N HIS A 102 -7.51 7.07 -7.85
CA HIS A 102 -8.49 6.08 -7.42
C HIS A 102 -8.99 5.29 -8.63
N ILE A 103 -9.09 3.97 -8.51
CA ILE A 103 -9.63 3.11 -9.55
C ILE A 103 -10.81 2.28 -9.05
N ALA A 104 -11.65 1.81 -9.96
CA ALA A 104 -12.89 1.10 -9.61
C ALA A 104 -12.67 -0.21 -8.82
N SER A 105 -11.49 -0.83 -8.93
CA SER A 105 -11.13 -2.06 -8.20
C SER A 105 -10.50 -1.79 -6.83
N ASP A 106 -10.36 -0.54 -6.42
CA ASP A 106 -9.77 -0.20 -5.12
C ASP A 106 -10.69 -0.66 -3.98
N SER A 107 -10.14 -1.48 -3.07
CA SER A 107 -10.83 -1.94 -1.86
C SER A 107 -10.56 -0.96 -0.71
N SER A 108 -11.30 0.14 -0.69
CA SER A 108 -11.14 1.25 0.26
C SER A 108 -11.31 0.83 1.72
N ILE A 109 -10.45 1.36 2.59
CA ILE A 109 -10.47 1.16 4.04
C ILE A 109 -10.66 2.51 4.73
N THR A 110 -11.77 2.65 5.45
CA THR A 110 -12.08 3.85 6.24
C THR A 110 -11.63 3.68 7.69
N LEU A 111 -11.30 4.79 8.33
CA LEU A 111 -11.26 4.85 9.79
C LEU A 111 -12.70 4.69 10.29
N GLY A 112 -12.91 3.75 11.20
CA GLY A 112 -14.22 3.54 11.85
C GLY A 112 -14.63 4.71 12.74
#